data_AF-A0AAU6ZQ11-F1
#
_entry.id   AF-A0AAU6ZQ11-F1
#
_cell.length_a   1.000
_cell.length_b   1.000
_cell.length_c   1.000
_cell.angle_alpha   90.00
_cell.angle_beta   90.00
_cell.angle_gamma   90.00
#
_symmetry.space_group_name_H-M   'P 1'
#
loop_
_entity.id
_entity.type
_entity.pdbx_description
1 polymer ?
#
loop_
_entity_poly.entity_id
_entity_poly.type
_entity_poly.pdbx_seq_one_letter_code
_entity_poly.pdbx_strand_id
1 'polypeptide(L)'
;MGKSDALFAHRIALAVAPLSVDKLGRPMPYDGVRQGVPILVTARGSMSKGPDTVGTRSKHWCLATTWALTPARSSDAQITEVSKWRSREEELSLPIARVETPRLAKHVLALGEQLTADENQLADLVKVSEVSPLLDVRGFRANSAAKCLAAWSPSSG
;
A
#
# COMPACT_ATOMS: atom_id res chain seq x y z
N MET A 1 0.44 -7.38 27.52
CA MET A 1 0.20 -8.73 26.94
C MET A 1 1.52 -9.25 26.39
N GLY A 2 1.89 -10.53 26.58
CA GLY A 2 3.20 -11.02 26.11
C GLY A 2 3.70 -12.40 26.58
N LYS A 3 2.97 -13.10 27.46
CA LYS A 3 3.40 -14.44 27.95
C LYS A 3 3.00 -15.61 27.04
N SER A 4 2.11 -15.39 26.07
CA SER A 4 1.62 -16.47 25.19
C SER A 4 2.67 -16.93 24.17
N ASP A 5 3.47 -15.99 23.65
CA ASP A 5 4.31 -16.21 22.47
C ASP A 5 5.51 -17.13 22.78
N ALA A 6 6.21 -16.89 23.89
CA ALA A 6 7.29 -17.76 24.36
C ALA A 6 6.83 -19.21 24.66
N LEU A 7 5.60 -19.39 25.17
CA LEU A 7 5.01 -20.70 25.38
C LEU A 7 4.59 -21.38 24.07
N PHE A 8 4.16 -20.60 23.08
CA PHE A 8 3.87 -21.10 21.72
C PHE A 8 5.16 -21.53 21.01
N ALA A 9 6.19 -20.69 21.03
CA ALA A 9 7.51 -21.00 20.48
C ALA A 9 8.12 -22.27 21.12
N HIS A 10 8.04 -22.41 22.44
CA HIS A 10 8.52 -23.61 23.13
C HIS A 10 7.73 -24.88 22.74
N ARG A 11 6.40 -24.80 22.62
CA ARG A 11 5.58 -25.92 22.14
C ARG A 11 5.87 -26.30 20.69
N ILE A 12 6.06 -25.32 19.81
CA ILE A 12 6.44 -25.55 18.41
C ILE A 12 7.83 -26.19 18.34
N ALA A 13 8.81 -25.69 19.10
CA ALA A 13 10.16 -26.25 19.15
C ALA A 13 10.14 -27.73 19.57
N LEU A 14 9.38 -28.11 20.61
CA LEU A 14 9.22 -29.50 21.03
C LEU A 14 8.49 -30.38 19.99
N ALA A 15 7.52 -29.82 19.25
CA ALA A 15 6.82 -30.55 18.19
C ALA A 15 7.67 -30.74 16.92
N VAL A 16 8.63 -29.85 16.67
CA VAL A 16 9.53 -29.88 15.50
C VAL A 16 10.82 -30.67 15.78
N ALA A 17 11.30 -30.70 17.03
CA ALA A 17 12.52 -31.43 17.43
C ALA A 17 12.63 -32.91 16.98
N PRO A 18 11.55 -33.74 16.92
CA PRO A 18 11.65 -35.12 16.44
C PRO A 18 11.51 -35.29 14.92
N LEU A 19 11.38 -34.21 14.14
CA LEU A 19 11.30 -34.29 12.67
C LEU A 19 12.71 -34.41 12.05
N SER A 20 12.86 -35.29 11.04
CA SER A 20 14.08 -35.28 10.21
C SER A 20 14.22 -33.94 9.51
N VAL A 21 15.46 -33.51 9.24
CA VAL A 21 15.76 -32.29 8.48
C VAL A 21 15.07 -32.30 7.11
N ASP A 22 14.94 -33.46 6.47
CA ASP A 22 14.24 -33.64 5.18
C ASP A 22 12.72 -33.45 5.28
N LYS A 23 12.15 -33.53 6.48
CA LYS A 23 10.73 -33.29 6.79
C LYS A 23 10.47 -31.88 7.31
N LEU A 24 11.51 -31.08 7.55
CA LEU A 24 11.35 -29.66 7.81
C LEU A 24 10.98 -28.96 6.50
N GLY A 25 9.96 -28.11 6.56
CA GLY A 25 9.60 -27.27 5.40
C GLY A 25 10.79 -26.41 5.00
N ARG A 26 11.35 -26.66 3.81
CA ARG A 26 12.48 -25.88 3.30
C ARG A 26 12.04 -24.41 3.19
N PRO A 27 12.77 -23.45 3.77
CA PRO A 27 12.45 -22.04 3.57
C PRO A 27 12.53 -21.73 2.08
N MET A 28 11.41 -21.27 1.52
CA MET A 28 11.27 -20.99 0.08
C MET A 28 12.36 -19.99 -0.35
N PRO A 29 13.09 -20.22 -1.46
CA PRO A 29 14.04 -19.24 -1.96
C PRO A 29 13.35 -17.89 -2.19
N TYR A 30 13.85 -16.86 -1.51
CA TYR A 30 13.36 -15.50 -1.60
C TYR A 30 13.99 -14.82 -2.82
N ASP A 31 13.61 -15.26 -4.02
CA ASP A 31 14.10 -14.72 -5.28
C ASP A 31 12.99 -14.12 -6.16
N GLY A 32 13.43 -13.32 -7.14
CA GLY A 32 12.63 -12.74 -8.22
C GLY A 32 11.21 -12.33 -7.84
N VAL A 33 10.24 -13.01 -8.46
CA VAL A 33 8.80 -12.72 -8.32
C VAL A 33 8.30 -12.91 -6.89
N ARG A 34 8.72 -13.98 -6.20
CA ARG A 34 8.25 -14.29 -4.84
C ARG A 34 8.86 -13.37 -3.78
N GLN A 35 10.03 -12.80 -4.02
CA GLN A 35 10.57 -11.71 -3.19
C GLN A 35 9.90 -10.36 -3.50
N GLY A 36 9.73 -9.99 -4.77
CA GLY A 36 9.22 -8.68 -5.17
C GLY A 36 7.76 -8.45 -4.78
N VAL A 37 6.90 -9.45 -4.93
CA VAL A 37 5.45 -9.29 -4.71
C VAL A 37 5.07 -8.95 -3.26
N PRO A 38 5.57 -9.64 -2.21
CA PRO A 38 5.33 -9.24 -0.82
C PRO A 38 5.83 -7.84 -0.47
N ILE A 39 6.96 -7.40 -1.05
CA ILE A 39 7.52 -6.05 -0.83
C ILE A 39 6.55 -4.99 -1.38
N LEU A 40 6.10 -5.13 -2.63
CA LEU A 40 5.15 -4.21 -3.27
C LEU A 40 3.78 -4.25 -2.57
N VAL A 41 3.23 -5.43 -2.27
CA VAL A 41 1.97 -5.54 -1.51
C VAL A 41 2.05 -4.86 -0.14
N THR A 42 3.22 -4.87 0.51
CA THR A 42 3.48 -4.17 1.78
C THR A 42 3.63 -2.66 1.59
N ALA A 43 4.38 -2.21 0.58
CA ALA A 43 4.53 -0.80 0.22
C ALA A 43 3.18 -0.16 -0.12
N ARG A 44 2.41 -0.81 -1.01
CA ARG A 44 1.00 -0.48 -1.29
C ARG A 44 0.14 -0.47 -0.05
N GLY A 45 0.38 -1.39 0.88
CA GLY A 45 -0.24 -1.42 2.20
C GLY A 45 -0.03 -0.11 2.97
N SER A 46 1.20 0.39 3.06
CA SER A 46 1.51 1.67 3.71
C SER A 46 0.87 2.87 2.98
N MET A 47 0.96 2.93 1.65
CA MET A 47 0.37 3.99 0.83
C MET A 47 -1.17 4.01 0.92
N SER A 48 -1.82 2.86 1.09
CA SER A 48 -3.29 2.72 1.06
C SER A 48 -3.95 2.72 2.44
N LYS A 49 -3.24 2.31 3.49
CA LYS A 49 -3.79 2.14 4.87
C LYS A 49 -3.04 2.90 5.96
N GLY A 50 -1.95 3.60 5.64
CA GLY A 50 -1.12 4.29 6.63
C GLY A 50 -1.82 5.47 7.30
N PRO A 51 -1.12 6.18 8.21
CA PRO A 51 -1.55 7.49 8.68
C PRO A 51 -1.74 8.47 7.52
N ASP A 52 -1.13 8.26 6.36
CA ASP A 52 -1.41 9.01 5.13
C ASP A 52 -2.79 8.78 4.52
N THR A 53 -3.57 7.77 4.93
CA THR A 53 -5.01 7.70 4.59
C THR A 53 -5.86 8.56 5.53
N VAL A 54 -5.38 8.88 6.74
CA VAL A 54 -5.90 10.00 7.54
C VAL A 54 -5.40 11.30 6.91
N GLY A 55 -4.10 11.37 6.60
CA GLY A 55 -3.44 12.43 5.85
C GLY A 55 -4.26 12.85 4.63
N THR A 56 -4.56 11.98 3.67
CA THR A 56 -5.31 12.33 2.46
C THR A 56 -6.73 12.82 2.73
N ARG A 57 -7.39 12.38 3.80
CA ARG A 57 -8.66 12.95 4.28
C ARG A 57 -8.48 14.31 4.96
N SER A 58 -7.42 14.50 5.75
CA SER A 58 -7.03 15.79 6.34
C SER A 58 -6.52 16.79 5.28
N LYS A 59 -5.91 16.31 4.19
CA LYS A 59 -5.45 17.10 3.04
C LYS A 59 -6.67 17.58 2.24
N HIS A 60 -7.65 16.69 1.99
CA HIS A 60 -8.97 17.06 1.48
C HIS A 60 -9.77 17.96 2.43
N TRP A 61 -9.58 17.86 3.75
CA TRP A 61 -10.19 18.73 4.75
C TRP A 61 -9.56 20.13 4.78
N CYS A 62 -8.22 20.25 4.74
CA CYS A 62 -7.54 21.55 4.63
C CYS A 62 -7.84 22.24 3.29
N LEU A 63 -8.03 21.47 2.22
CA LEU A 63 -8.71 21.92 1.00
C LEU A 63 -10.12 22.45 1.37
N ALA A 64 -11.00 21.61 1.91
CA ALA A 64 -12.39 21.96 2.21
C ALA A 64 -12.57 23.24 3.03
N THR A 65 -11.76 23.45 4.07
CA THR A 65 -11.82 24.65 4.91
C THR A 65 -11.37 25.92 4.20
N THR A 66 -10.64 25.81 3.09
CA THR A 66 -10.01 26.96 2.40
C THR A 66 -10.79 27.45 1.16
N TRP A 67 -11.61 26.59 0.54
CA TRP A 67 -12.48 26.98 -0.60
C TRP A 67 -13.90 26.38 -0.55
N ALA A 68 -14.35 25.95 0.63
CA ALA A 68 -15.70 25.42 0.93
C ALA A 68 -16.15 24.16 0.15
N LEU A 69 -15.24 23.46 -0.54
CA LEU A 69 -15.55 22.23 -1.29
C LEU A 69 -15.60 21.01 -0.36
N THR A 70 -16.66 20.21 -0.40
CA THR A 70 -16.78 19.02 0.48
C THR A 70 -15.64 18.02 0.24
N PRO A 71 -15.01 17.48 1.31
CA PRO A 71 -13.75 16.73 1.25
C PRO A 71 -13.84 15.33 0.59
N ALA A 72 -14.97 15.00 -0.03
CA ALA A 72 -15.25 13.74 -0.72
C ALA A 72 -15.48 13.91 -2.23
N ARG A 73 -15.25 15.10 -2.80
CA ARG A 73 -15.65 15.42 -4.19
C ARG A 73 -14.67 16.25 -5.01
N SER A 74 -13.42 16.40 -4.57
CA SER A 74 -12.37 17.04 -5.37
C SER A 74 -11.95 16.13 -6.53
N SER A 75 -11.80 16.69 -7.73
CA SER A 75 -11.26 15.98 -8.90
C SER A 75 -9.75 16.14 -9.03
N ASP A 76 -9.08 15.22 -9.72
CA ASP A 76 -7.63 15.29 -9.98
C ASP A 76 -7.24 16.58 -10.72
N ALA A 77 -8.14 17.13 -11.55
CA ALA A 77 -7.96 18.42 -12.20
C ALA A 77 -7.92 19.58 -11.18
N GLN A 78 -8.81 19.58 -10.19
CA GLN A 78 -8.81 20.58 -9.11
C GLN A 78 -7.59 20.42 -8.19
N ILE A 79 -7.19 19.18 -7.86
CA ILE A 79 -5.96 18.93 -7.10
C ILE A 79 -4.74 19.43 -7.89
N THR A 80 -4.70 19.21 -9.21
CA THR A 80 -3.66 19.71 -10.12
C THR A 80 -3.65 21.24 -10.20
N GLU A 81 -4.81 21.90 -10.20
CA GLU A 81 -4.90 23.37 -10.15
C GLU A 81 -4.35 23.92 -8.83
N VAL A 82 -4.80 23.38 -7.69
CA VAL A 82 -4.35 23.79 -6.36
C VAL A 82 -2.85 23.58 -6.16
N SER A 83 -2.28 22.52 -6.75
CA SER A 83 -0.83 22.26 -6.73
C SER A 83 0.02 23.39 -7.34
N LYS A 84 -0.60 24.25 -8.18
CA LYS A 84 0.06 25.36 -8.90
C LYS A 84 -0.16 26.72 -8.26
N TRP A 85 -0.97 26.83 -7.21
CA TRP A 85 -1.25 28.10 -6.53
C TRP A 85 0.04 28.77 -6.00
N ARG A 86 0.02 30.10 -5.98
CA ARG A 86 1.10 30.96 -5.46
C ARG A 86 0.68 31.64 -4.15
N SER A 87 1.66 32.09 -3.38
CA SER A 87 1.46 32.97 -2.23
C SER A 87 0.90 34.33 -2.65
N ARG A 88 0.00 34.88 -1.83
CA ARG A 88 -0.60 36.21 -1.96
C ARG A 88 -0.82 36.78 -0.55
N GLU A 89 -0.73 38.09 -0.39
CA GLU A 89 -1.00 38.74 0.90
C GLU A 89 -2.50 38.75 1.19
N GLU A 90 -2.90 37.99 2.21
CA GLU A 90 -4.29 37.74 2.63
C GLU A 90 -4.31 37.57 4.17
N GLU A 91 -5.47 37.72 4.81
CA GLU A 91 -5.62 37.82 6.28
C GLU A 91 -5.11 36.58 7.05
N LEU A 92 -4.59 36.77 8.27
CA LEU A 92 -3.66 35.89 9.01
C LEU A 92 -3.92 34.38 9.07
N SER A 93 -5.16 33.90 8.90
CA SER A 93 -5.46 32.45 8.83
C SER A 93 -5.17 31.85 7.44
N LEU A 94 -5.21 32.66 6.39
CA LEU A 94 -5.04 32.25 4.99
C LEU A 94 -3.57 31.97 4.60
N PRO A 95 -2.53 32.70 5.05
CA PRO A 95 -1.14 32.41 4.70
C PRO A 95 -0.69 30.96 4.95
N ILE A 96 -1.04 30.39 6.11
CA ILE A 96 -0.69 29.00 6.43
C ILE A 96 -1.40 28.04 5.47
N ALA A 97 -2.70 28.25 5.22
CA ALA A 97 -3.47 27.46 4.26
C ALA A 97 -2.93 27.59 2.82
N ARG A 98 -2.49 28.79 2.40
CA ARG A 98 -1.90 29.04 1.08
C ARG A 98 -0.53 28.38 0.89
N VAL A 99 0.26 28.19 1.96
CA VAL A 99 1.53 27.44 1.92
C VAL A 99 1.28 25.93 1.92
N GLU A 100 0.41 25.46 2.81
CA GLU A 100 0.21 24.02 3.01
C GLU A 100 -0.65 23.38 1.92
N THR A 101 -1.75 23.99 1.49
CA THR A 101 -2.68 23.33 0.54
C THR A 101 -2.00 22.91 -0.78
N PRO A 102 -1.12 23.73 -1.41
CA PRO A 102 -0.38 23.31 -2.61
C PRO A 102 0.67 22.22 -2.32
N ARG A 103 1.33 22.26 -1.15
CA ARG A 103 2.27 21.22 -0.70
C ARG A 103 1.57 19.87 -0.53
N LEU A 104 0.40 19.89 0.10
CA LEU A 104 -0.45 18.73 0.32
C LEU A 104 -1.05 18.19 -0.98
N ALA A 105 -1.49 19.06 -1.90
CA ALA A 105 -1.98 18.68 -3.23
C ALA A 105 -0.91 17.96 -4.07
N LYS A 106 0.32 18.51 -4.14
CA LYS A 106 1.46 17.85 -4.83
C LYS A 106 1.75 16.47 -4.28
N HIS A 107 1.70 16.31 -2.96
CA HIS A 107 1.93 15.03 -2.30
C HIS A 107 0.80 14.02 -2.56
N VAL A 108 -0.46 14.44 -2.70
CA VAL A 108 -1.56 13.55 -3.13
C VAL A 108 -1.35 13.07 -4.57
N LEU A 109 -0.93 13.94 -5.49
CA LEU A 109 -0.59 13.55 -6.87
C LEU A 109 0.55 12.54 -6.91
N ALA A 110 1.64 12.79 -6.17
CA ALA A 110 2.79 11.88 -6.08
C ALA A 110 2.41 10.50 -5.50
N LEU A 111 1.53 10.44 -4.49
CA LEU A 111 0.98 9.17 -4.00
C LEU A 111 0.16 8.43 -5.07
N GLY A 112 -0.58 9.15 -5.92
CA GLY A 112 -1.31 8.58 -7.06
C GLY A 112 -0.39 7.99 -8.13
N GLU A 113 0.70 8.69 -8.46
CA GLU A 113 1.76 8.22 -9.36
C GLU A 113 2.43 6.95 -8.80
N GLN A 114 2.81 6.95 -7.51
CA GLN A 114 3.39 5.80 -6.83
C GLN A 114 2.45 4.59 -6.79
N LEU A 115 1.16 4.79 -6.47
CA LEU A 115 0.15 3.73 -6.47
C LEU A 115 -0.15 3.18 -7.88
N THR A 116 0.06 3.98 -8.93
CA THR A 116 -0.04 3.52 -10.33
C THR A 116 1.19 2.72 -10.74
N ALA A 117 2.40 3.20 -10.41
CA ALA A 117 3.65 2.48 -10.68
C ALA A 117 3.70 1.11 -9.98
N ASP A 118 3.28 1.05 -8.72
CA ASP A 118 3.19 -0.18 -7.92
C ASP A 118 2.16 -1.18 -8.50
N GLU A 119 0.97 -0.73 -8.95
CA GLU A 119 -0.01 -1.61 -9.59
C GLU A 119 0.52 -2.17 -10.93
N ASN A 120 1.29 -1.38 -11.69
CA ASN A 120 1.92 -1.82 -12.93
C ASN A 120 3.03 -2.86 -12.67
N GLN A 121 3.92 -2.61 -11.71
CA GLN A 121 4.95 -3.58 -11.31
C GLN A 121 4.33 -4.89 -10.78
N LEU A 122 3.27 -4.79 -9.97
CA LEU A 122 2.50 -5.97 -9.56
C LEU A 122 1.85 -6.68 -10.75
N ALA A 123 1.36 -5.96 -11.76
CA ALA A 123 0.78 -6.58 -12.95
C ALA A 123 1.82 -7.38 -13.75
N ASP A 124 3.02 -6.82 -13.93
CA ASP A 124 4.10 -7.50 -14.66
C ASP A 124 4.63 -8.72 -13.91
N LEU A 125 4.78 -8.63 -12.57
CA LEU A 125 5.14 -9.78 -11.73
C LEU A 125 4.04 -10.86 -11.70
N VAL A 126 2.76 -10.49 -11.73
CA VAL A 126 1.65 -11.45 -11.77
C VAL A 126 1.58 -12.18 -13.12
N LYS A 127 1.77 -11.50 -14.26
CA LYS A 127 1.76 -12.11 -15.61
C LYS A 127 2.76 -13.26 -15.77
N VAL A 128 3.92 -13.17 -15.13
CA VAL A 128 4.99 -14.19 -15.19
C VAL A 128 4.88 -15.24 -14.07
N SER A 129 3.75 -15.29 -13.36
CA SER A 129 3.57 -16.16 -12.19
C SER A 129 2.43 -17.17 -12.36
N GLU A 130 2.44 -18.19 -11.50
CA GLU A 130 1.39 -19.21 -11.35
C GLU A 130 -0.03 -18.65 -11.17
N VAL A 131 -0.17 -17.41 -10.66
CA VAL A 131 -1.47 -16.76 -10.46
C VAL A 131 -1.90 -15.87 -11.64
N SER A 132 -1.17 -15.85 -12.76
CA SER A 132 -1.57 -15.08 -13.96
C SER A 132 -3.02 -15.33 -14.42
N PRO A 133 -3.58 -16.57 -14.37
CA PRO A 133 -4.98 -16.82 -14.73
C PRO A 133 -6.02 -16.06 -13.86
N LEU A 134 -5.62 -15.53 -12.70
CA LEU A 134 -6.49 -14.64 -11.92
C LEU A 134 -6.73 -13.29 -12.60
N LEU A 135 -5.88 -12.86 -13.54
CA LEU A 135 -6.09 -11.59 -14.27
C LEU A 135 -7.31 -11.66 -15.21
N ASP A 136 -7.67 -12.85 -15.70
CA ASP A 136 -8.85 -13.07 -16.54
C ASP A 136 -10.15 -13.16 -15.72
N VAL A 137 -10.06 -13.33 -14.40
CA VAL A 137 -11.23 -13.44 -13.51
C VAL A 137 -11.81 -12.05 -13.25
N ARG A 138 -13.04 -11.80 -13.74
CA ARG A 138 -13.74 -10.52 -13.58
C ARG A 138 -13.78 -10.07 -12.11
N GLY A 139 -13.13 -8.94 -11.82
CA GLY A 139 -13.07 -8.33 -10.48
C GLY A 139 -11.73 -8.54 -9.76
N PHE A 140 -10.90 -9.48 -10.22
CA PHE A 140 -9.48 -9.46 -9.87
C PHE A 140 -8.75 -8.33 -10.60
N ARG A 141 -7.71 -7.84 -9.93
CA ARG A 141 -6.71 -6.90 -10.45
C ARG A 141 -5.33 -7.41 -10.01
N ALA A 142 -4.26 -6.86 -10.57
CA ALA A 142 -2.89 -7.19 -10.21
C ALA A 142 -2.67 -7.22 -8.69
N ASN A 143 -3.11 -6.19 -7.97
CA ASN A 143 -3.08 -6.08 -6.51
C ASN A 143 -3.84 -7.22 -5.76
N SER A 144 -4.94 -7.72 -6.31
CA SER A 144 -5.69 -8.85 -5.72
C SER A 144 -4.99 -10.19 -5.99
N ALA A 145 -4.54 -10.42 -7.23
CA ALA A 145 -3.81 -11.63 -7.60
C ALA A 145 -2.46 -11.72 -6.87
N ALA A 146 -1.75 -10.60 -6.75
CA ALA A 146 -0.52 -10.46 -5.97
C ALA A 146 -0.71 -10.78 -4.49
N LYS A 147 -1.85 -10.40 -3.89
CA LYS A 147 -2.19 -10.80 -2.51
C LYS A 147 -2.45 -12.29 -2.38
N CYS A 148 -3.09 -12.92 -3.36
CA CYS A 148 -3.21 -14.38 -3.39
C CYS A 148 -1.82 -15.03 -3.46
N LEU A 149 -0.94 -14.58 -4.36
CA LEU A 149 0.43 -15.10 -4.48
C LEU A 149 1.28 -14.90 -3.21
N ALA A 150 1.15 -13.74 -2.54
CA ALA A 150 1.84 -13.45 -1.29
C ALA A 150 1.30 -14.22 -0.08
N ALA A 151 0.01 -14.61 -0.11
CA ALA A 151 -0.61 -15.42 0.94
C ALA A 151 -0.49 -16.93 0.70
N TRP A 152 -0.22 -17.36 -0.54
CA TRP A 152 -0.17 -18.76 -0.92
C TRP A 152 1.22 -19.36 -0.65
N SER A 153 1.33 -20.07 0.49
CA SER A 153 2.37 -21.08 0.67
C SER A 153 2.00 -22.33 -0.13
N PRO A 154 2.81 -22.79 -1.09
CA PRO A 154 2.58 -24.07 -1.74
C PRO A 154 2.76 -25.19 -0.71
N SER A 155 1.71 -25.99 -0.49
CA SER A 155 1.87 -27.31 0.12
C SER A 155 2.65 -28.17 -0.88
N SER A 156 3.82 -28.67 -0.47
CA SER A 156 4.68 -29.52 -1.29
C SER A 156 3.91 -30.73 -1.84
N GLY A 157 3.99 -30.93 -3.15
CA GLY A 157 3.90 -32.27 -3.77
C GLY A 157 5.22 -33.01 -3.65
#